data_AF-A0A7C4QK58-F1
#
_entry.id   AF-A0A7C4QK58-F1
#
_cell.length_a   1.000
_cell.length_b   1.000
_cell.length_c   1.000
_cell.angle_alpha   90.00
_cell.angle_beta   90.00
_cell.angle_gamma   90.00
#
_symmetry.space_group_name_H-M   'P 1'
#
loop_
_entity.id
_entity.type
_entity.pdbx_description
1 polymer ?
#
loop_
_entity_poly.entity_id
_entity_poly.type
_entity_poly.pdbx_seq_one_letter_code
_entity_poly.pdbx_strand_id
1 'polypeptide(L)'
;MGEGSRVKKVVSSVVVGVLTGLFYYFVYVILLPTLFSKIFPDAEVLETPILWLLAFALFTGIGLANSLLREHPISLPLRLLSKVLGALIVLTLLNFGVVRGEVFMEGTVIEYSMDISLPLYAVILFSMLMFP
;
A
#
# COMPACT_ATOMS: atom_id res chain seq x y z
N MET A 1 36.76 -12.23 5.25
CA MET A 1 35.40 -12.29 5.85
C MET A 1 34.86 -13.70 5.64
N GLY A 2 34.72 -14.50 6.70
CA GLY A 2 34.34 -15.91 6.59
C GLY A 2 32.90 -16.10 6.10
N GLU A 3 32.63 -17.21 5.40
CA GLU A 3 31.32 -17.55 4.81
C GLU A 3 30.16 -17.46 5.82
N GLY A 4 30.39 -17.82 7.09
CA GLY A 4 29.39 -17.70 8.15
C GLY A 4 28.92 -16.25 8.44
N SER A 5 29.74 -15.23 8.13
CA SER A 5 29.34 -13.82 8.25
C SER A 5 28.44 -13.37 7.09
N ARG A 6 28.66 -13.91 5.87
CA ARG A 6 27.81 -13.62 4.71
C ARG A 6 26.44 -14.26 4.85
N VAL A 7 26.37 -15.53 5.28
CA VAL A 7 25.09 -16.23 5.47
C VAL A 7 24.23 -15.52 6.52
N LYS A 8 24.81 -15.13 7.66
CA LYS A 8 24.08 -14.34 8.68
C LYS A 8 23.56 -13.01 8.14
N LYS A 9 24.35 -12.32 7.30
CA LYS A 9 23.93 -11.05 6.69
C LYS A 9 22.74 -11.27 5.74
N VAL A 10 22.78 -12.30 4.90
CA VAL A 10 21.68 -12.64 3.98
C VAL A 10 20.41 -13.01 4.74
N VAL A 11 20.50 -13.89 5.74
CA VAL A 11 19.34 -14.30 6.53
C VAL A 11 18.73 -13.09 7.26
N SER A 12 19.55 -12.24 7.86
CA SER A 12 19.09 -11.00 8.50
C SER A 12 18.38 -10.09 7.50
N SER A 13 18.96 -9.88 6.31
CA SER A 13 18.32 -9.11 5.24
C SER A 13 16.99 -9.71 4.80
N VAL A 14 16.89 -11.04 4.65
CA VAL A 14 15.63 -11.70 4.30
C VAL A 14 14.55 -11.44 5.36
N VAL A 15 14.88 -11.66 6.63
CA VAL A 15 13.94 -11.44 7.74
C VAL A 15 13.47 -9.99 7.79
N VAL A 16 14.40 -9.03 7.72
CA VAL A 16 14.08 -7.60 7.68
C VAL A 16 13.20 -7.26 6.48
N GLY A 17 13.50 -7.81 5.31
CA GLY A 17 12.73 -7.56 4.09
C GLY A 17 11.30 -8.08 4.19
N VAL A 18 11.13 -9.30 4.70
CA VAL A 18 9.80 -9.90 4.91
C VAL A 18 9.01 -9.10 5.94
N LEU A 19 9.60 -8.77 7.10
CA LEU A 19 8.92 -7.97 8.13
C LEU A 19 8.50 -6.59 7.61
N THR A 20 9.37 -5.94 6.82
CA THR A 20 9.07 -4.65 6.20
C THR A 20 7.92 -4.78 5.21
N GLY A 21 7.93 -5.80 4.35
CA GLY A 21 6.84 -6.07 3.41
C GLY A 21 5.51 -6.35 4.11
N LEU A 22 5.52 -7.15 5.18
CA LEU A 22 4.34 -7.43 6.01
C LEU A 22 3.81 -6.18 6.70
N PHE A 23 4.70 -5.33 7.22
CA PHE A 23 4.31 -4.06 7.83
C PHE A 23 3.60 -3.15 6.81
N TYR A 24 4.18 -3.00 5.60
CA TYR A 24 3.55 -2.22 4.54
C TYR A 24 2.21 -2.80 4.12
N TYR A 25 2.12 -4.11 3.93
CA TYR A 25 0.86 -4.77 3.65
C TYR A 25 -0.19 -4.47 4.74
N PHE A 26 0.16 -4.61 6.01
CA PHE A 26 -0.77 -4.33 7.12
C PHE A 26 -1.25 -2.88 7.10
N VAL A 27 -0.33 -1.91 7.00
CA VAL A 27 -0.69 -0.48 7.02
C VAL A 27 -1.56 -0.11 5.83
N TYR A 28 -1.19 -0.55 4.63
CA TYR A 28 -1.75 -0.03 3.39
C TYR A 28 -2.92 -0.83 2.83
N VAL A 29 -2.97 -2.13 3.10
CA VAL A 29 -4.02 -3.02 2.58
C VAL A 29 -5.08 -3.30 3.64
N ILE A 30 -4.72 -3.27 4.93
CA ILE A 30 -5.67 -3.58 6.02
C ILE A 30 -6.08 -2.30 6.74
N LEU A 31 -5.12 -1.61 7.38
CA LEU A 31 -5.42 -0.49 8.27
C LEU A 31 -6.03 0.69 7.51
N LEU A 32 -5.41 1.12 6.41
CA LEU A 32 -5.83 2.30 5.67
C LEU A 32 -7.23 2.14 5.03
N PRO A 33 -7.56 1.04 4.33
CA PRO A 33 -8.93 0.81 3.86
C PRO A 33 -9.96 0.73 4.98
N THR A 34 -9.61 0.12 6.12
CA THR A 34 -10.49 0.06 7.30
C THR A 34 -10.75 1.44 7.91
N LEU A 35 -9.74 2.32 7.94
CA LEU A 35 -9.93 3.70 8.39
C LEU A 35 -10.74 4.50 7.38
N PHE A 36 -10.49 4.29 6.09
CA PHE A 36 -11.22 4.96 5.02
C PHE A 36 -12.71 4.62 5.04
N SER A 37 -13.08 3.35 5.15
CA SER A 37 -14.49 2.94 5.26
C SER A 37 -15.16 3.43 6.54
N LYS A 38 -14.43 3.64 7.64
CA LYS A 38 -14.98 4.24 8.85
C LYS A 38 -15.24 5.74 8.73
N ILE A 39 -14.40 6.45 7.98
CA ILE A 39 -14.54 7.91 7.77
C ILE A 39 -15.58 8.18 6.68
N PHE A 40 -15.61 7.33 5.64
CA PHE A 40 -16.54 7.40 4.52
C PHE A 40 -17.33 6.10 4.45
N PRO A 41 -18.39 5.93 5.26
CA PRO A 41 -19.17 4.70 5.34
C PRO A 41 -19.84 4.33 4.01
N ASP A 42 -20.15 5.32 3.19
CA ASP A 42 -20.76 5.13 1.87
C ASP A 42 -19.71 4.88 0.76
N ALA A 43 -18.41 5.02 1.07
CA ALA A 43 -17.36 4.74 0.10
C ALA A 43 -17.18 3.22 -0.08
N GLU A 44 -17.38 2.76 -1.31
CA GLU A 44 -17.12 1.38 -1.67
C GLU A 44 -15.61 1.08 -1.61
N VAL A 45 -15.23 0.10 -0.80
CA VAL A 45 -13.89 -0.48 -0.80
C VAL A 45 -13.92 -1.76 -1.64
N LEU A 46 -12.96 -1.93 -2.54
CA LEU A 46 -12.87 -3.15 -3.35
C LEU A 46 -12.37 -4.32 -2.50
N GLU A 47 -13.31 -5.13 -2.02
CA GLU A 47 -13.03 -6.39 -1.32
C GLU A 47 -12.90 -7.55 -2.32
N THR A 48 -11.85 -7.57 -3.12
CA THR A 48 -11.56 -8.75 -3.96
C THR A 48 -10.37 -9.54 -3.40
N PRO A 49 -10.56 -10.82 -2.99
CA PRO A 49 -9.49 -11.63 -2.39
C PRO A 49 -8.20 -11.70 -3.24
N ILE A 50 -8.33 -11.58 -4.55
CA ILE A 50 -7.20 -11.62 -5.48
C ILE A 50 -6.32 -10.37 -5.39
N LEU A 51 -6.90 -9.18 -5.16
CA LEU A 51 -6.13 -7.94 -4.95
C LEU A 51 -5.34 -8.01 -3.65
N TRP A 52 -5.89 -8.64 -2.62
CA TRP A 52 -5.24 -8.80 -1.32
C TRP A 52 -4.02 -9.73 -1.42
N LEU A 53 -4.17 -10.87 -2.11
CA LEU A 53 -3.07 -11.79 -2.38
C LEU A 53 -1.98 -11.14 -3.25
N LEU A 54 -2.39 -10.39 -4.28
CA LEU A 54 -1.45 -9.69 -5.15
C LEU A 54 -0.68 -8.60 -4.39
N ALA A 55 -1.37 -7.83 -3.54
CA ALA A 55 -0.74 -6.83 -2.68
C ALA A 55 0.25 -7.48 -1.71
N PHE A 56 -0.13 -8.61 -1.09
CA PHE A 56 0.75 -9.36 -0.20
C PHE A 56 2.03 -9.81 -0.91
N ALA A 57 1.90 -10.44 -2.08
CA ALA A 57 3.03 -10.89 -2.88
C ALA A 57 3.93 -9.72 -3.32
N LEU A 58 3.31 -8.60 -3.74
CA LEU A 58 4.04 -7.41 -4.19
C LEU A 58 4.82 -6.78 -3.04
N PHE A 59 4.17 -6.47 -1.91
CA PHE A 59 4.82 -5.83 -0.77
C PHE A 59 5.91 -6.71 -0.15
N THR A 60 5.69 -8.03 -0.06
CA THR A 60 6.69 -8.96 0.47
C THR A 60 7.88 -9.12 -0.49
N GLY A 61 7.62 -9.27 -1.79
CA GLY A 61 8.67 -9.36 -2.81
C GLY A 61 9.52 -8.10 -2.91
N ILE A 62 8.86 -6.93 -2.85
CA ILE A 62 9.52 -5.62 -2.78
C ILE A 62 10.36 -5.49 -1.52
N GLY A 63 9.81 -5.84 -0.35
CA GLY A 63 10.52 -5.75 0.93
C GLY A 63 11.79 -6.61 0.91
N LEU A 64 11.68 -7.83 0.37
CA LEU A 64 12.81 -8.73 0.17
C LEU A 64 13.84 -8.11 -0.77
N ALA A 65 13.42 -7.64 -1.95
CA ALA A 65 14.33 -7.08 -2.95
C ALA A 65 15.03 -5.81 -2.45
N ASN A 66 14.33 -4.93 -1.75
CA ASN A 66 14.89 -3.71 -1.16
C ASN A 66 15.91 -4.02 -0.06
N SER A 67 15.70 -5.08 0.72
CA SER A 67 16.61 -5.47 1.79
C SER A 67 17.85 -6.20 1.27
N LEU A 68 17.69 -7.07 0.28
CA LEU A 68 18.80 -7.80 -0.34
C LEU A 68 19.67 -6.90 -1.22
N LEU A 69 19.07 -5.96 -1.94
CA LEU A 69 19.78 -5.06 -2.84
C LEU A 69 20.18 -3.74 -2.19
N ARG A 70 20.05 -3.60 -0.86
CA ARG A 70 20.24 -2.34 -0.13
C ARG A 70 21.57 -1.62 -0.42
N GLU A 71 22.62 -2.38 -0.73
CA GLU A 71 23.97 -1.87 -1.02
C GLU A 71 24.23 -1.65 -2.52
N HIS A 72 23.30 -2.04 -3.39
CA HIS A 72 23.39 -1.85 -4.83
C HIS A 72 22.75 -0.52 -5.27
N PRO A 73 23.32 0.15 -6.30
CA PRO A 73 22.77 1.39 -6.84
C PRO A 73 21.36 1.22 -7.43
N ILE A 74 20.99 0.00 -7.82
CA ILE A 74 19.65 -0.36 -8.32
C ILE A 74 18.58 -0.31 -7.21
N SER A 75 18.97 -0.27 -5.93
CA SER A 75 18.01 -0.16 -4.82
C SER A 75 17.18 1.11 -4.85
N LEU A 76 17.73 2.23 -5.33
CA LEU A 76 17.02 3.50 -5.31
C LEU A 76 15.87 3.54 -6.33
N PRO A 77 16.07 3.20 -7.62
CA PRO A 77 14.96 3.05 -8.56
C PRO A 77 13.93 2.02 -8.11
N LEU A 78 14.38 0.90 -7.53
CA LEU A 78 13.47 -0.16 -7.07
C LEU A 78 12.61 0.29 -5.88
N ARG A 79 13.18 1.07 -4.95
CA ARG A 79 12.43 1.70 -3.85
C ARG A 79 11.39 2.71 -4.35
N LEU A 80 11.70 3.49 -5.37
CA LEU A 80 10.74 4.43 -5.94
C LEU A 80 9.63 3.69 -6.69
N LEU A 81 9.98 2.72 -7.53
CA LEU A 81 9.02 1.91 -8.27
C LEU A 81 8.08 1.16 -7.34
N SER A 82 8.61 0.60 -6.26
CA SER A 82 7.80 -0.09 -5.26
C SER A 82 6.80 0.82 -4.55
N LYS A 83 7.17 2.05 -4.23
CA LYS A 83 6.25 3.04 -3.64
C LYS A 83 5.15 3.44 -4.62
N VAL A 84 5.49 3.62 -5.91
CA VAL A 84 4.50 3.91 -6.96
C VAL A 84 3.52 2.74 -7.13
N LEU A 85 4.04 1.51 -7.26
CA LEU A 85 3.20 0.31 -7.38
C LEU A 85 2.34 0.08 -6.14
N GLY A 86 2.91 0.27 -4.95
CA GLY A 86 2.17 0.20 -3.70
C GLY A 86 1.03 1.22 -3.67
N ALA A 87 1.31 2.47 -4.03
CA ALA A 87 0.29 3.52 -4.04
C ALA A 87 -0.85 3.21 -5.02
N LEU A 88 -0.55 2.65 -6.20
CA LEU A 88 -1.56 2.23 -7.17
C LEU A 88 -2.43 1.08 -6.66
N ILE A 89 -1.85 0.08 -5.99
CA ILE A 89 -2.62 -1.02 -5.40
C ILE A 89 -3.57 -0.50 -4.32
N VAL A 90 -3.08 0.36 -3.42
CA VAL A 90 -3.91 0.97 -2.37
C VAL A 90 -5.03 1.80 -2.99
N LEU A 91 -4.71 2.61 -3.99
CA LEU A 91 -5.72 3.40 -4.69
C LEU A 91 -6.80 2.51 -5.32
N THR A 92 -6.41 1.37 -5.88
CA THR A 92 -7.34 0.39 -6.44
C THR A 92 -8.23 -0.22 -5.34
N LEU A 93 -7.66 -0.57 -4.18
CA LEU A 93 -8.43 -1.08 -3.04
C LEU A 93 -9.46 -0.07 -2.54
N LEU A 94 -9.16 1.22 -2.64
CA LEU A 94 -10.06 2.32 -2.26
C LEU A 94 -10.98 2.77 -3.40
N ASN A 95 -11.25 1.90 -4.38
CA ASN A 95 -12.10 2.19 -5.53
C ASN A 95 -11.72 3.48 -6.27
N PHE A 96 -10.41 3.68 -6.44
CA PHE A 96 -9.84 4.88 -7.02
C PHE A 96 -10.23 6.18 -6.29
N GLY A 97 -10.67 6.13 -5.03
CA GLY A 97 -11.12 7.31 -4.31
C GLY A 97 -12.45 7.86 -4.83
N VAL A 98 -13.26 7.03 -5.49
CA VAL A 98 -14.64 7.41 -5.82
C VAL A 98 -15.50 7.19 -4.58
N VAL A 99 -15.98 8.28 -3.99
CA VAL A 99 -16.91 8.25 -2.85
C VAL A 99 -18.30 8.55 -3.38
N ARG A 100 -19.21 7.60 -3.24
CA ARG A 100 -20.63 7.76 -3.59
C ARG A 100 -21.47 7.63 -2.33
N GLY A 101 -22.65 8.23 -2.33
CA GLY A 101 -23.57 8.08 -1.22
C GLY A 101 -24.88 8.82 -1.48
N GLU A 102 -25.79 8.69 -0.54
CA GLU A 102 -27.12 9.29 -0.59
C GLU A 102 -27.32 10.20 0.61
N VAL A 103 -27.76 11.44 0.37
CA VAL A 103 -28.16 12.35 1.44
C VAL A 103 -29.66 12.57 1.35
N PHE A 104 -30.36 12.30 2.46
CA PHE A 104 -31.77 12.62 2.60
C PHE A 104 -31.92 14.09 2.98
N MET A 105 -32.44 14.92 2.07
CA MET A 105 -32.83 16.30 2.36
C MET A 105 -34.29 16.52 1.95
N GLU A 106 -35.09 17.00 2.91
CA GLU A 106 -36.47 17.44 2.70
C GLU A 106 -37.38 16.44 1.95
N GLY A 107 -37.21 15.14 2.21
CA GLY A 107 -38.02 14.08 1.58
C GLY A 107 -37.57 13.67 0.18
N THR A 108 -36.43 14.20 -0.29
CA THR A 108 -35.76 13.77 -1.53
C THR A 108 -34.42 13.11 -1.21
N VAL A 109 -34.10 12.06 -1.98
CA VAL A 109 -32.80 11.39 -1.94
C VAL A 109 -31.91 12.06 -2.97
N ILE A 110 -30.82 12.67 -2.51
CA ILE A 110 -29.82 13.28 -3.38
C ILE A 110 -28.61 12.36 -3.40
N GLU A 111 -28.37 11.72 -4.53
CA GLU A 111 -27.13 10.97 -4.79
C GLU A 111 -25.98 11.94 -4.99
N TYR A 112 -24.87 11.72 -4.29
CA TYR A 112 -23.61 12.43 -4.53
C TYR A 112 -22.53 11.46 -4.97
N SER A 113 -21.64 11.93 -5.85
CA SER A 113 -20.43 11.22 -6.25
C SER A 113 -19.28 12.22 -6.24
N MET A 114 -18.27 11.97 -5.42
CA MET A 114 -17.06 12.78 -5.34
C MET A 114 -15.86 11.93 -5.74
N ASP A 115 -15.03 12.46 -6.65
CA ASP A 115 -13.77 11.85 -7.02
C ASP A 115 -12.63 12.51 -6.24
N ILE A 116 -12.04 11.75 -5.30
CA ILE A 116 -10.87 12.16 -4.53
C ILE A 116 -9.61 11.36 -4.92
N SER A 117 -9.60 10.73 -6.11
CA SER A 117 -8.50 9.91 -6.63
C SER A 117 -7.14 10.59 -6.53
N LEU A 118 -7.05 11.82 -7.04
CA LEU A 118 -5.81 12.58 -7.14
C LEU A 118 -5.25 12.99 -5.76
N PRO A 119 -6.03 13.65 -4.86
CA PRO A 119 -5.53 13.96 -3.52
C PRO A 119 -5.24 12.69 -2.71
N LEU A 120 -6.03 11.63 -2.86
CA LEU A 120 -5.81 10.36 -2.18
C LEU A 120 -4.50 9.69 -2.64
N TYR A 121 -4.27 9.63 -3.95
CA TYR A 121 -3.03 9.10 -4.51
C TYR A 121 -1.81 9.90 -4.05
N ALA A 122 -1.90 11.24 -4.05
CA ALA A 122 -0.83 12.09 -3.55
C ALA A 122 -0.52 11.79 -2.08
N VAL A 123 -1.54 11.71 -1.21
CA VAL A 123 -1.35 11.41 0.22
C VAL A 123 -0.71 10.03 0.42
N ILE A 124 -1.19 9.00 -0.28
CA ILE A 124 -0.62 7.64 -0.19
C ILE A 124 0.84 7.63 -0.67
N LEU A 125 1.13 8.30 -1.78
CA LEU A 125 2.48 8.34 -2.33
C LEU A 125 3.42 9.13 -1.41
N PHE A 126 2.96 10.25 -0.83
CA PHE A 126 3.72 11.00 0.17
C PHE A 126 3.95 10.19 1.44
N SER A 127 2.94 9.48 1.94
CA SER A 127 3.10 8.64 3.14
C SER A 127 4.13 7.55 2.87
N MET A 128 4.05 6.88 1.72
CA MET A 128 5.03 5.87 1.32
C MET A 128 6.44 6.44 1.12
N LEU A 129 6.57 7.68 0.63
CA LEU A 129 7.86 8.35 0.47
C LEU A 129 8.50 8.72 1.81
N MET A 130 7.70 9.14 2.80
CA MET A 130 8.20 9.49 4.14
C MET A 130 8.66 8.29 4.97
N PHE A 131 8.17 7.07 4.70
CA PHE A 131 8.70 5.87 5.34
C PHE A 131 10.00 5.38 4.65
N PRO A 132 11.13 5.28 5.38
CA PRO A 132 12.44 4.91 4.83
C PRO A 132 12.55 3.45 4.39
#